data_AF-A0A257JCH6-F1
#
_entry.id   AF-A0A257JCH6-F1
#
_cell.length_a   1.000
_cell.length_b   1.000
_cell.length_c   1.000
_cell.angle_alpha   90.00
_cell.angle_beta   90.00
_cell.angle_gamma   90.00
#
_symmetry.space_group_name_H-M   'P 1'
#
loop_
_entity.id
_entity.type
_entity.pdbx_description
1 polymer ?
#
loop_
_entity_poly.entity_id
_entity_poly.type
_entity_poly.pdbx_seq_one_letter_code
_entity_poly.pdbx_strand_id
1 'polypeptide(L)'
;VERYGLANLLIATSLAGVLLFIMGWLKLGALVRYIPVSIVIGFTNGIAVLIGLSQLKDLLGLQIAKMPGDFFSQIATLARHLDSLNPAALLIGLASLATVVLWPKSYTMPVAPQGITPHLRRWASHLPGTVVALALATGAVVLFKLPVETIGSRFGGIPQTLPGFALPDFSWATAKLLVIPT
;
A
#
# COMPACT_ATOMS: atom_id res chain seq x y z
N VAL A 1 1.82 15.23 2.16
CA VAL A 1 3.13 15.64 2.71
C VAL A 1 3.80 16.70 1.84
N GLU A 2 3.84 16.58 0.52
CA GLU A 2 4.68 17.44 -0.33
C GLU A 2 4.31 18.93 -0.42
N ARG A 3 3.07 19.37 -0.18
CA ARG A 3 2.74 20.82 -0.11
C ARG A 3 2.69 21.39 1.31
N TYR A 4 2.59 20.53 2.31
CA TYR A 4 1.99 20.87 3.60
C TYR A 4 2.60 20.07 4.79
N GLY A 5 3.61 19.23 4.53
CA GLY A 5 4.35 18.47 5.54
C GLY A 5 3.60 17.27 6.13
N LEU A 6 4.30 16.58 7.05
CA LEU A 6 3.75 15.54 7.92
C LEU A 6 2.69 16.13 8.86
N ALA A 7 2.92 17.35 9.35
CA ALA A 7 2.02 18.04 10.28
C ALA A 7 0.59 18.17 9.71
N ASN A 8 0.42 18.58 8.46
CA ASN A 8 -0.93 18.76 7.89
C ASN A 8 -1.61 17.43 7.57
N LEU A 9 -0.86 16.35 7.32
CA LEU A 9 -1.42 15.00 7.24
C LEU A 9 -2.01 14.62 8.60
N LEU A 10 -1.26 14.82 9.68
CA LEU A 10 -1.72 14.55 11.05
C LEU A 10 -2.95 15.40 11.41
N ILE A 11 -2.93 16.70 11.07
CA ILE A 11 -4.09 17.58 11.27
C ILE A 11 -5.30 17.06 10.49
N ALA A 12 -5.17 16.77 9.19
CA ALA A 12 -6.27 16.27 8.37
C ALA A 12 -6.85 14.95 8.92
N THR A 13 -5.99 13.99 9.29
CA THR A 13 -6.42 12.72 9.88
C THR A 13 -7.10 12.92 11.24
N SER A 14 -6.59 13.82 12.09
CA SER A 14 -7.20 14.14 13.38
C SER A 14 -8.58 14.78 13.22
N LEU A 15 -8.72 15.74 12.29
CA LEU A 15 -9.99 16.39 11.97
C LEU A 15 -11.01 15.39 11.41
N ALA A 16 -10.56 14.48 10.54
CA ALA A 16 -11.41 13.37 10.05
C ALA A 16 -11.89 12.48 11.21
N GLY A 17 -11.02 12.16 12.17
CA GLY A 17 -11.38 11.41 13.38
C GLY A 17 -12.44 12.14 14.22
N VAL A 18 -12.27 13.44 14.48
CA VAL A 18 -13.25 14.26 15.19
C VAL A 18 -14.60 14.27 14.46
N LEU A 19 -14.60 14.42 13.14
CA LEU A 19 -15.81 14.37 12.33
C LEU A 19 -16.51 13.00 12.44
N LEU A 20 -15.76 11.90 12.39
CA LEU A 20 -16.30 10.56 12.56
C LEU A 20 -16.93 10.36 13.95
N PHE A 21 -16.32 10.89 15.02
CA PHE A 21 -16.92 10.88 16.37
C PHE A 21 -18.22 11.67 16.43
N ILE A 22 -18.25 12.88 15.87
CA ILE A 22 -19.46 13.73 15.82
C ILE A 22 -20.57 13.01 15.03
N MET A 23 -20.24 12.44 13.87
CA MET A 23 -21.20 11.68 13.08
C MET A 23 -21.73 10.45 13.81
N GLY A 24 -20.87 9.75 14.56
CA GLY A 24 -21.26 8.62 15.42
C GLY A 24 -22.20 9.06 16.56
N TRP A 25 -21.86 10.16 17.24
CA TRP A 25 -22.67 10.74 18.31
C TRP A 25 -24.06 11.17 17.81
N LEU A 26 -24.12 11.80 16.64
CA LEU A 26 -25.36 12.22 15.97
C LEU A 26 -26.12 11.05 15.30
N LYS A 27 -25.61 9.81 15.39
CA LYS A 27 -26.16 8.61 14.75
C LYS A 27 -26.33 8.75 13.23
N LEU A 28 -25.51 9.60 12.60
CA LEU A 28 -25.51 9.82 11.15
C LEU A 28 -25.01 8.60 10.37
N GLY A 29 -24.42 7.60 11.05
CA GLY A 29 -24.14 6.29 10.44
C GLY A 29 -25.39 5.61 9.86
N ALA A 30 -26.58 5.93 10.39
CA ALA A 30 -27.84 5.47 9.79
C ALA A 30 -28.06 5.99 8.36
N LEU A 31 -27.42 7.10 7.97
CA LEU A 31 -27.54 7.64 6.61
C LEU A 31 -26.79 6.79 5.58
N VAL A 32 -25.76 6.04 5.99
CA VAL A 32 -24.98 5.17 5.10
C VAL A 32 -25.86 4.13 4.42
N ARG A 33 -26.97 3.71 5.06
CA ARG A 33 -27.94 2.75 4.48
C ARG A 33 -28.67 3.27 3.24
N TYR A 34 -28.68 4.58 3.01
CA TYR A 34 -29.29 5.18 1.82
C TYR A 34 -28.32 5.28 0.64
N ILE A 35 -27.04 4.94 0.83
CA ILE A 35 -26.06 4.89 -0.26
C ILE A 35 -26.30 3.60 -1.05
N PRO A 36 -26.62 3.66 -2.35
CA PRO A 36 -26.81 2.48 -3.18
C PRO A 36 -25.54 1.61 -3.20
N VAL A 37 -25.72 0.28 -3.10
CA VAL A 37 -24.62 -0.69 -3.15
C VAL A 37 -23.80 -0.56 -4.43
N SER A 38 -24.44 -0.19 -5.55
CA SER A 38 -23.77 0.07 -6.83
C SER A 38 -22.72 1.19 -6.74
N ILE A 39 -22.98 2.25 -5.96
CA ILE A 39 -22.03 3.35 -5.75
C ILE A 39 -20.82 2.85 -4.95
N VAL A 40 -21.06 2.07 -3.89
CA VAL A 40 -19.98 1.53 -3.05
C VAL A 40 -19.08 0.58 -3.84
N ILE A 41 -19.67 -0.30 -4.66
CA ILE A 41 -18.92 -1.21 -5.54
C ILE A 41 -18.12 -0.39 -6.57
N GLY A 42 -18.75 0.58 -7.24
CA GLY A 42 -18.09 1.42 -8.23
C GLY A 42 -16.91 2.21 -7.65
N PHE A 43 -17.09 2.82 -6.47
CA PHE A 43 -16.03 3.56 -5.79
C PHE A 43 -14.88 2.66 -5.34
N THR A 44 -15.19 1.50 -4.74
CA THR A 44 -14.17 0.53 -4.28
C THR A 44 -13.36 -0.02 -5.45
N ASN A 45 -14.02 -0.36 -6.57
CA ASN A 45 -13.35 -0.81 -7.79
C ASN A 45 -12.50 0.30 -8.39
N GLY A 46 -12.97 1.55 -8.39
CA GLY A 46 -12.19 2.70 -8.86
C GLY A 46 -10.90 2.90 -8.07
N ILE A 47 -10.99 2.82 -6.73
CA ILE A 47 -9.80 2.85 -5.86
C ILE A 47 -8.88 1.67 -6.15
N ALA A 48 -9.41 0.45 -6.30
CA ALA A 48 -8.60 -0.73 -6.58
C ALA A 48 -7.83 -0.60 -7.90
N VAL A 49 -8.46 -0.06 -8.95
CA VAL A 49 -7.81 0.22 -10.23
C VAL A 49 -6.72 1.28 -10.08
N LEU A 50 -6.98 2.39 -9.37
CA LEU A 50 -5.99 3.43 -9.12
C LEU A 50 -4.80 2.91 -8.30
N ILE A 51 -5.05 2.12 -7.25
CA ILE A 51 -3.99 1.47 -6.48
C ILE A 51 -3.20 0.53 -7.39
N GLY A 52 -3.86 -0.35 -8.14
CA GLY A 52 -3.22 -1.30 -9.04
C GLY A 52 -2.34 -0.61 -10.08
N LEU A 53 -2.86 0.43 -10.73
CA LEU A 53 -2.10 1.26 -11.68
C LEU A 53 -0.91 1.93 -10.98
N SER A 54 -1.10 2.35 -9.72
CA SER A 54 -0.03 2.99 -8.95
C SER A 54 1.14 2.08 -8.60
N GLN A 55 0.89 0.78 -8.49
CA GLN A 55 1.92 -0.22 -8.18
C GLN A 55 2.70 -0.65 -9.44
N LEU A 56 2.19 -0.36 -10.64
CA LEU A 56 2.83 -0.80 -11.88
C LEU A 56 4.24 -0.22 -12.06
N LYS A 57 4.48 1.01 -11.57
CA LYS A 57 5.82 1.62 -11.58
C LYS A 57 6.84 0.77 -10.81
N ASP A 58 6.43 0.17 -9.69
CA ASP A 58 7.31 -0.57 -8.79
C ASP A 58 7.48 -2.01 -9.29
N LEU A 59 6.41 -2.58 -9.85
CA LEU A 59 6.47 -3.88 -10.52
C LEU A 59 7.40 -3.87 -11.74
N LEU A 60 7.34 -2.83 -12.57
CA LEU A 60 8.21 -2.68 -13.74
C LEU A 60 9.59 -2.09 -13.39
N GLY A 61 9.76 -1.60 -12.16
CA GLY A 61 10.97 -0.92 -11.69
C GLY A 61 11.30 0.37 -12.44
N LEU A 62 10.28 1.14 -12.82
CA LEU A 62 10.43 2.40 -13.56
C LEU A 62 10.94 3.52 -12.65
N GLN A 63 11.79 4.38 -13.20
CA GLN A 63 12.33 5.54 -12.48
C GLN A 63 11.33 6.70 -12.48
N ILE A 64 10.29 6.57 -11.66
CA ILE A 64 9.26 7.59 -11.49
C ILE A 64 9.34 8.15 -10.06
N ALA A 65 9.87 9.37 -9.95
CA ALA A 65 10.01 10.06 -8.66
C ALA A 65 8.65 10.30 -7.99
N LYS A 66 7.66 10.77 -8.78
CA LYS A 66 6.33 11.08 -8.28
C LYS A 66 5.26 10.66 -9.27
N MET A 67 4.28 9.93 -8.76
CA MET A 67 3.12 9.54 -9.54
C MET A 67 2.00 10.60 -9.41
N PRO A 68 1.32 10.97 -10.52
CA PRO A 68 0.11 11.79 -10.48
C PRO A 68 -1.05 11.14 -9.71
N GLY A 69 -1.98 11.96 -9.20
CA GLY A 69 -3.14 11.48 -8.46
C GLY A 69 -4.32 11.01 -9.33
N ASP A 70 -4.36 11.43 -10.60
CA ASP A 70 -5.44 11.14 -11.54
C ASP A 70 -5.10 10.01 -12.51
N PHE A 71 -6.13 9.26 -12.92
CA PHE A 71 -6.00 8.03 -13.71
C PHE A 71 -5.25 8.24 -15.04
N PHE A 72 -5.64 9.23 -15.84
CA PHE A 72 -5.07 9.42 -17.17
C PHE A 72 -3.62 9.89 -17.12
N SER A 73 -3.27 10.77 -16.18
CA SER A 73 -1.88 11.19 -15.99
C SER A 73 -0.99 10.06 -15.49
N GLN A 74 -1.52 9.14 -14.68
CA GLN A 74 -0.79 7.93 -14.30
C GLN A 74 -0.43 7.08 -15.52
N ILE A 75 -1.40 6.79 -16.40
CA ILE A 75 -1.15 6.04 -17.65
C ILE A 75 -0.12 6.74 -18.53
N ALA A 76 -0.30 8.04 -18.77
CA ALA A 76 0.61 8.82 -19.61
C ALA A 76 2.04 8.89 -19.02
N THR A 77 2.18 8.87 -17.70
CA THR A 77 3.49 8.87 -17.03
C THR A 77 4.15 7.51 -17.11
N LEU A 78 3.40 6.42 -16.90
CA LEU A 78 3.89 5.05 -17.07
C LEU A 78 4.38 4.82 -18.50
N ALA A 79 3.58 5.19 -19.50
CA ALA A 79 3.93 5.04 -20.92
C ALA A 79 5.22 5.79 -21.30
N ARG A 80 5.42 7.00 -20.75
CA ARG A 80 6.62 7.82 -21.02
C ARG A 80 7.90 7.30 -20.37
N HIS A 81 7.81 6.45 -19.34
CA HIS A 81 8.97 5.93 -18.61
C HIS A 81 9.19 4.43 -18.88
N LEU A 82 8.51 3.83 -19.86
CA LEU A 82 8.66 2.40 -20.19
C LEU A 82 10.08 2.03 -20.65
N ASP A 83 10.84 3.00 -21.14
CA ASP A 83 12.25 2.89 -21.48
C ASP A 83 13.14 2.67 -20.25
N SER A 84 12.71 3.10 -19.05
CA SER A 84 13.40 2.89 -17.78
C SER A 84 13.10 1.54 -17.11
N LEU A 85 12.54 0.57 -17.85
CA LEU A 85 12.17 -0.75 -17.33
C LEU A 85 13.37 -1.49 -16.76
N ASN A 86 13.19 -2.04 -15.55
CA ASN A 86 14.19 -2.85 -14.87
C ASN A 86 13.78 -4.33 -14.85
N PRO A 87 14.41 -5.21 -15.65
CA PRO A 87 14.05 -6.62 -15.72
C PRO A 87 14.22 -7.36 -14.39
N ALA A 88 15.18 -6.97 -13.57
CA ALA A 88 15.41 -7.59 -12.27
C ALA A 88 14.27 -7.27 -11.30
N ALA A 89 13.79 -6.01 -11.29
CA ALA A 89 12.63 -5.61 -10.50
C ALA A 89 11.36 -6.36 -10.95
N LEU A 90 11.15 -6.47 -12.26
CA LEU A 90 10.03 -7.23 -12.84
C LEU A 90 10.05 -8.69 -12.43
N LEU A 91 11.20 -9.36 -12.53
CA LEU A 91 11.35 -10.76 -12.15
C LEU A 91 11.07 -10.94 -10.65
N ILE A 92 11.64 -10.10 -9.78
CA ILE A 92 11.41 -10.16 -8.34
C ILE A 92 9.93 -9.89 -8.01
N GLY A 93 9.30 -8.92 -8.67
CA GLY A 93 7.89 -8.60 -8.47
C GLY A 93 6.96 -9.74 -8.90
N LEU A 94 7.19 -10.33 -10.07
CA LEU A 94 6.43 -11.49 -10.55
C LEU A 94 6.66 -12.73 -9.67
N ALA A 95 7.90 -12.99 -9.24
CA ALA A 95 8.21 -14.08 -8.31
C ALA A 95 7.55 -13.88 -6.95
N SER A 96 7.50 -12.64 -6.46
CA SER A 96 6.81 -12.27 -5.21
C SER A 96 5.30 -12.49 -5.35
N LEU A 97 4.70 -12.04 -6.45
CA LEU A 97 3.29 -12.27 -6.74
C LEU A 97 2.96 -13.76 -6.84
N ALA A 98 3.77 -14.53 -7.57
CA ALA A 98 3.63 -15.99 -7.66
C ALA A 98 3.74 -16.65 -6.29
N THR A 99 4.68 -16.21 -5.45
CA THR A 99 4.81 -16.70 -4.07
C THR A 99 3.53 -16.44 -3.28
N VAL A 100 2.99 -15.22 -3.32
CA VAL A 100 1.75 -14.86 -2.58
C VAL A 100 0.54 -15.67 -3.08
N VAL A 101 0.42 -15.87 -4.39
CA VAL A 101 -0.71 -16.59 -5.01
C VAL A 101 -0.65 -18.09 -4.73
N LEU A 102 0.54 -18.70 -4.84
CA LEU A 102 0.75 -20.14 -4.71
C LEU A 102 1.01 -20.57 -3.26
N TRP A 103 1.20 -19.63 -2.32
CA TRP A 103 1.45 -19.95 -0.92
C TRP A 103 0.31 -20.78 -0.32
N PRO A 104 0.60 -21.84 0.46
CA PRO A 104 -0.43 -22.65 1.08
C PRO A 104 -1.29 -21.82 2.02
N LYS A 105 -2.59 -21.72 1.72
CA LYS A 105 -3.54 -20.97 2.53
C LYS A 105 -4.14 -21.88 3.59
N SER A 106 -4.15 -21.43 4.84
CA SER A 106 -4.63 -22.24 5.97
C SER A 106 -6.08 -22.72 5.81
N TYR A 107 -6.91 -22.02 5.04
CA TYR A 107 -8.33 -22.36 4.85
C TYR A 107 -8.59 -23.46 3.81
N THR A 108 -7.59 -23.84 2.99
CA THR A 108 -7.76 -24.87 1.93
C THR A 108 -7.23 -26.25 2.33
N MET A 109 -6.85 -26.46 3.60
CA MET A 109 -6.15 -27.69 3.99
C MET A 109 -7.08 -28.82 4.44
N PRO A 110 -6.88 -30.06 3.94
CA PRO A 110 -7.56 -31.25 4.45
C PRO A 110 -7.25 -31.51 5.93
N VAL A 111 -8.25 -31.95 6.69
CA VAL A 111 -8.19 -32.17 8.15
C VAL A 111 -7.19 -33.26 8.55
N ALA A 112 -6.99 -34.27 7.68
CA ALA A 112 -6.13 -35.44 7.94
C ALA A 112 -4.95 -35.53 6.95
N PRO A 113 -3.86 -34.78 7.20
CA PRO A 113 -2.64 -34.93 6.43
C PRO A 113 -1.90 -36.23 6.81
N GLN A 114 -1.84 -37.22 5.90
CA GLN A 114 -1.01 -38.41 6.09
C GLN A 114 0.39 -38.17 5.49
N GLY A 115 1.44 -38.25 6.32
CA GLY A 115 2.86 -38.11 5.91
C GLY A 115 3.55 -36.82 6.43
N ILE A 116 4.87 -36.71 6.22
CA ILE A 116 5.71 -35.60 6.73
C ILE A 116 5.54 -34.31 5.92
N THR A 117 5.33 -34.43 4.61
CA THR A 117 5.14 -33.31 3.67
C THR A 117 3.95 -32.40 4.03
N PRO A 118 2.78 -32.91 4.44
CA PRO A 118 1.68 -32.04 4.81
C PRO A 118 1.81 -31.42 6.22
N HIS A 119 2.64 -31.96 7.12
CA HIS A 119 2.97 -31.30 8.40
C HIS A 119 3.80 -30.03 8.18
N LEU A 120 4.84 -30.10 7.33
CA LEU A 120 5.64 -28.93 6.94
C LEU A 120 4.78 -27.87 6.23
N ARG A 121 3.92 -28.30 5.30
CA ARG A 121 3.00 -27.42 4.57
C ARG A 121 2.01 -26.72 5.51
N ARG A 122 1.50 -27.42 6.53
CA ARG A 122 0.59 -26.87 7.54
C ARG A 122 1.29 -25.80 8.38
N TRP A 123 2.51 -26.06 8.83
CA TRP A 123 3.30 -25.08 9.56
C TRP A 123 3.57 -23.82 8.72
N ALA A 124 3.91 -24.00 7.44
CA ALA A 124 4.10 -22.91 6.49
C ALA A 124 2.83 -22.06 6.27
N SER A 125 1.63 -22.62 6.39
CA SER A 125 0.38 -21.87 6.18
C SER A 125 -0.02 -20.94 7.32
N HIS A 126 0.62 -21.04 8.47
CA HIS A 126 0.50 -20.05 9.54
C HIS A 126 1.21 -18.74 9.19
N LEU A 127 2.18 -18.78 8.27
CA LEU A 127 2.87 -17.60 7.78
C LEU A 127 2.10 -16.97 6.61
N PRO A 128 1.80 -15.67 6.66
CA PRO A 128 1.23 -14.97 5.51
C PRO A 128 2.19 -15.04 4.31
N GLY A 129 1.68 -15.42 3.13
CA GLY A 129 2.50 -15.52 1.91
C GLY A 129 3.20 -14.20 1.56
N THR A 130 2.67 -13.05 1.99
CA THR A 130 3.30 -11.74 1.84
C THR A 130 4.59 -11.60 2.66
N VAL A 131 4.62 -12.13 3.89
CA VAL A 131 5.82 -12.13 4.74
C VAL A 131 6.89 -13.01 4.11
N VAL A 132 6.50 -14.16 3.55
CA VAL A 132 7.45 -15.05 2.89
C VAL A 132 7.98 -14.45 1.60
N ALA A 133 7.12 -13.88 0.77
CA ALA A 133 7.54 -13.15 -0.43
C ALA A 133 8.53 -12.04 -0.09
N LEU A 134 8.25 -11.24 0.95
CA LEU A 134 9.14 -10.19 1.42
C LEU A 134 10.50 -10.73 1.85
N ALA A 135 10.54 -11.79 2.67
CA ALA A 135 11.78 -12.39 3.15
C ALA A 135 12.62 -12.98 2.01
N LEU A 136 11.99 -13.74 1.10
CA LEU A 136 12.65 -14.35 -0.05
C LEU A 136 13.16 -13.30 -1.03
N ALA A 137 12.35 -12.29 -1.36
CA ALA A 137 12.75 -11.20 -2.26
C ALA A 137 13.93 -10.40 -1.66
N THR A 138 13.85 -10.07 -0.36
CA THR A 138 14.94 -9.38 0.35
C THR A 138 16.23 -10.20 0.32
N GLY A 139 16.13 -11.50 0.64
CA GLY A 139 17.28 -12.41 0.60
C GLY A 139 17.89 -12.52 -0.81
N ALA A 140 17.07 -12.64 -1.85
CA ALA A 140 17.52 -12.70 -3.23
C ALA A 140 18.23 -11.41 -3.66
N VAL A 141 17.65 -10.25 -3.38
CA VAL A 141 18.25 -8.95 -3.72
C VAL A 141 19.60 -8.76 -3.02
N VAL A 142 19.69 -9.10 -1.73
CA VAL A 142 20.94 -8.99 -0.95
C VAL A 142 22.00 -9.97 -1.42
N LEU A 143 21.64 -11.24 -1.64
CA LEU A 143 22.59 -12.30 -2.00
C LEU A 143 23.14 -12.12 -3.42
N PHE A 144 22.26 -11.80 -4.38
CA PHE A 144 22.64 -11.64 -5.79
C PHE A 144 23.00 -10.20 -6.17
N LYS A 145 22.95 -9.25 -5.21
CA LYS A 145 23.21 -7.82 -5.42
C LYS A 145 22.44 -7.25 -6.61
N LEU A 146 21.16 -7.62 -6.71
CA LEU A 146 20.32 -7.20 -7.84
C LEU A 146 20.11 -5.68 -7.81
N PRO A 147 20.11 -5.01 -8.97
CA PRO A 147 19.96 -3.55 -9.06
C PRO A 147 18.48 -3.15 -8.89
N VAL A 148 17.87 -3.46 -7.75
CA VAL A 148 16.46 -3.17 -7.45
C VAL A 148 16.39 -2.10 -6.37
N GLU A 149 15.47 -1.15 -6.51
CA GLU A 149 15.23 -0.15 -5.47
C GLU A 149 14.77 -0.82 -4.18
N THR A 150 15.45 -0.52 -3.09
CA THR A 150 15.08 -0.97 -1.75
C THR A 150 14.46 0.18 -0.97
N ILE A 151 13.81 -0.15 0.15
CA ILE A 151 13.32 0.88 1.09
C ILE A 151 14.46 1.80 1.53
N GLY A 152 15.67 1.25 1.72
CA GLY A 152 16.86 2.00 2.08
C GLY A 152 17.26 3.03 1.02
N SER A 153 17.36 2.59 -0.24
CA SER A 153 17.79 3.46 -1.34
C SER A 153 16.73 4.50 -1.72
N ARG A 154 15.44 4.15 -1.62
CA ARG A 154 14.35 5.02 -2.08
C ARG A 154 13.84 5.99 -1.01
N PHE A 155 13.76 5.55 0.24
CA PHE A 155 13.18 6.34 1.34
C PHE A 155 14.21 6.81 2.37
N GLY A 156 15.51 6.56 2.15
CA GLY A 156 16.57 7.01 3.07
C GLY A 156 16.72 6.12 4.31
N GLY A 157 16.21 4.89 4.27
CA GLY A 157 16.26 3.96 5.40
C GLY A 157 15.16 4.17 6.43
N ILE A 158 15.19 3.36 7.49
CA ILE A 158 14.23 3.41 8.59
C ILE A 158 14.92 4.09 9.79
N PRO A 159 14.38 5.22 10.31
CA PRO A 159 14.92 5.84 11.51
C PRO A 159 14.96 4.86 12.68
N GLN A 160 16.10 4.76 13.37
CA GLN A 160 16.28 3.87 14.53
C GLN A 160 15.89 4.52 15.86
N THR A 161 15.50 5.80 15.83
CA THR A 161 15.02 6.54 17.00
C THR A 161 13.50 6.59 16.98
N LEU A 162 12.88 6.55 18.16
CA LEU A 162 11.46 6.86 18.27
C LEU A 162 11.21 8.28 17.71
N PRO A 163 10.15 8.48 16.92
CA PRO A 163 9.78 9.81 16.49
C PRO A 163 9.51 10.66 17.73
N GLY A 164 10.12 11.84 17.80
CA GLY A 164 9.84 12.79 18.88
C GLY A 164 8.36 13.11 18.93
N PHE A 165 7.81 13.21 20.14
CA PHE A 165 6.43 13.67 20.30
C PHE A 165 6.35 15.12 19.79
N ALA A 166 5.71 15.31 18.64
CA ALA A 166 5.47 16.60 18.04
C ALA A 166 3.95 16.79 17.89
N LEU A 167 3.39 17.71 18.66
CA LEU A 167 2.05 18.20 18.37
C LEU A 167 2.14 19.03 17.08
N PRO A 168 1.28 18.76 16.08
CA PRO A 168 1.28 19.59 14.88
C PRO A 168 0.86 21.01 15.26
N ASP A 169 1.53 22.02 14.70
CA ASP A 169 1.18 23.42 14.90
C ASP A 169 -0.23 23.67 14.37
N PHE A 170 -1.21 23.71 15.29
CA PHE A 170 -2.60 23.88 14.96
C PHE A 170 -2.88 25.36 14.72
N SER A 171 -2.73 25.79 13.46
CA SER A 171 -3.15 27.13 13.04
C SER A 171 -4.52 27.06 12.36
N TRP A 172 -5.40 28.00 12.72
CA TRP A 172 -6.72 28.15 12.08
C TRP A 172 -6.61 28.44 10.58
N ALA A 173 -5.52 29.07 10.14
CA ALA A 173 -5.22 29.31 8.73
C ALA A 173 -4.97 27.98 7.99
N THR A 174 -4.20 27.07 8.59
CA THR A 174 -3.93 25.73 8.04
C THR A 174 -5.20 24.89 7.96
N ALA A 175 -6.05 24.95 8.99
CA ALA A 175 -7.31 24.21 9.02
C ALA A 175 -8.26 24.62 7.89
N LYS A 176 -8.38 25.92 7.59
CA LYS A 176 -9.21 26.42 6.48
C LYS A 176 -8.74 25.90 5.12
N LEU A 177 -7.44 25.78 4.91
CA LEU A 177 -6.85 25.27 3.67
C LEU A 177 -7.15 23.79 3.43
N LEU A 178 -7.49 23.03 4.48
CA LEU A 178 -7.81 21.60 4.38
C LEU A 178 -9.31 21.32 4.16
N VAL A 179 -10.18 22.30 4.43
CA VAL A 179 -11.64 22.16 4.26
C VAL A 179 -12.08 22.42 2.82
N ILE A 180 -11.33 23.22 2.07
CA ILE A 180 -11.65 23.57 0.68
C ILE A 180 -10.93 22.56 -0.23
N PRO A 181 -11.62 21.86 -1.15
CA PRO A 181 -10.97 21.01 -2.13
C PRO A 181 -10.11 21.88 -3.05
N THR A 182 -8.80 21.65 -3.05
CA THR A 182 -7.84 22.25 -4.00
C THR A 182 -7.64 21.37 -5.21
#